data_AF-A0A1X0R1Q5-F1
#
_entry.id   AF-A0A1X0R1Q5-F1
#
_cell.length_a   1.000
_cell.length_b   1.000
_cell.length_c   1.000
_cell.angle_alpha   90.00
_cell.angle_beta   90.00
_cell.angle_gamma   90.00
#
_symmetry.space_group_name_H-M   'P 1'
#
loop_
_entity.id
_entity.type
_entity.pdbx_description
1 polymer ?
#
loop_
_entity_poly.entity_id
_entity_poly.type
_entity_poly.pdbx_seq_one_letter_code
_entity_poly.pdbx_strand_id
1 'polypeptide(L)'
;MPLSMSSWRRFWNLSIPLQIRAPWYRLLQHKFPCASRMHKLLASSFSSGCRFCQIPNVEDEMHFILLCPKKIRSVSSSLASFLW
;
A
#
# COMPACT_ATOMS: atom_id res chain seq x y z
N MET A 1 7.81 -15.16 9.07
CA MET A 1 7.09 -16.33 9.60
C MET A 1 5.68 -16.33 9.04
N PRO A 2 5.18 -17.45 8.47
CA PRO A 2 3.79 -17.53 8.03
C PRO A 2 2.85 -17.47 9.24
N LEU A 3 1.78 -16.68 9.15
CA LEU A 3 0.75 -16.60 10.18
C LEU A 3 -0.03 -17.92 10.24
N SER A 4 -0.40 -18.35 11.46
CA SER A 4 -1.27 -19.52 11.63
C SER A 4 -2.68 -19.25 11.09
N MET A 5 -3.40 -20.32 10.73
CA MET A 5 -4.80 -20.23 10.29
C MET A 5 -5.69 -19.55 11.35
N SER A 6 -5.40 -19.76 12.64
CA SER A 6 -6.10 -19.12 13.75
C SER A 6 -5.93 -17.61 13.74
N SER A 7 -4.70 -17.12 13.50
CA SER A 7 -4.41 -15.69 13.38
C SER A 7 -5.11 -15.07 12.17
N TRP A 8 -5.14 -15.78 11.03
CA TRP A 8 -5.87 -15.32 9.85
C TRP A 8 -7.37 -15.21 10.08
N ARG A 9 -7.98 -16.23 10.70
CA ARG A 9 -9.41 -16.17 11.06
C ARG A 9 -9.71 -14.99 11.97
N ARG A 10 -8.88 -14.76 12.99
CA ARG A 10 -9.02 -13.61 13.88
C ARG A 10 -8.91 -12.29 13.12
N PHE A 11 -7.92 -12.15 12.24
CA PHE A 11 -7.71 -10.95 11.44
C PHE A 11 -8.92 -10.64 10.53
N TRP A 12 -9.43 -11.62 9.80
CA TRP A 12 -10.56 -11.41 8.88
C TRP A 12 -11.90 -11.19 9.59
N ASN A 13 -12.04 -11.68 10.82
CA ASN A 13 -13.20 -11.46 11.68
C ASN A 13 -13.18 -10.11 12.42
N LEU A 14 -12.10 -9.32 12.32
CA LEU A 14 -12.13 -7.95 12.82
C LEU A 14 -13.23 -7.17 12.09
N SER A 15 -13.91 -6.28 12.83
CA SER A 15 -14.93 -5.37 12.29
C SER A 15 -14.25 -4.27 11.45
N ILE A 16 -13.71 -4.69 10.32
CA ILE A 16 -13.02 -3.84 9.36
C ILE A 16 -13.99 -3.61 8.20
N PRO A 17 -14.27 -2.34 7.83
CA PRO A 17 -15.02 -2.00 6.63
C PRO A 17 -14.49 -2.74 5.39
N LEU A 18 -15.40 -3.17 4.52
CA LEU A 18 -15.03 -3.90 3.30
C LEU A 18 -14.00 -3.12 2.44
N GLN A 19 -14.14 -1.79 2.42
CA GLN A 19 -13.24 -0.88 1.71
C GLN A 19 -11.79 -0.99 2.18
N ILE A 20 -11.57 -1.29 3.47
CA ILE A 20 -10.25 -1.45 4.06
C ILE A 20 -9.72 -2.88 3.82
N ARG A 21 -10.60 -3.89 3.75
CA ARG A 21 -10.21 -5.28 3.48
C ARG A 21 -9.58 -5.46 2.10
N ALA A 22 -10.05 -4.76 1.07
CA ALA A 22 -9.52 -4.91 -0.29
C ALA A 22 -8.04 -4.47 -0.43
N PRO A 23 -7.62 -3.31 0.10
CA PRO A 23 -6.20 -2.95 0.25
C PRO A 23 -5.40 -4.03 1.01
N TRP A 24 -5.87 -4.49 2.16
CA TRP A 24 -5.17 -5.54 2.92
C TRP A 24 -5.01 -6.83 2.12
N TYR A 25 -6.07 -7.30 1.47
CA TYR A 25 -6.01 -8.49 0.62
C TYR A 25 -4.98 -8.33 -0.51
N ARG A 26 -4.96 -7.17 -1.18
CA ARG A 26 -3.95 -6.88 -2.21
C ARG A 26 -2.54 -6.85 -1.65
N LEU A 27 -2.33 -6.26 -0.47
CA LEU A 27 -1.02 -6.24 0.18
C LEU A 27 -0.52 -7.66 0.49
N LEU A 28 -1.39 -8.49 1.06
CA LEU A 28 -1.06 -9.87 1.41
C LEU A 28 -0.74 -10.76 0.20
N GLN A 29 -1.34 -10.44 -0.94
CA GLN A 29 -1.07 -11.12 -2.20
C GLN A 29 0.15 -10.54 -2.94
N HIS A 30 0.85 -9.55 -2.35
CA HIS A 30 1.86 -8.75 -3.03
C HIS A 30 1.35 -8.24 -4.38
N LYS A 31 0.13 -7.71 -4.37
CA LYS A 31 -0.68 -7.20 -5.50
C LYS A 31 -1.00 -5.71 -5.36
N PHE A 32 -0.23 -4.98 -4.57
CA PHE A 32 -0.47 -3.56 -4.38
C PHE A 32 -0.04 -2.74 -5.61
N PRO A 33 -0.80 -1.72 -6.04
CA PRO A 33 -0.50 -0.94 -7.24
C PRO A 33 0.57 0.15 -6.98
N CYS A 34 1.70 -0.21 -6.39
CA CYS A 34 2.83 0.69 -6.21
C CYS A 34 3.52 1.02 -7.56
N ALA A 35 4.21 2.15 -7.66
CA ALA A 35 4.83 2.58 -8.91
C ALA A 35 5.83 1.55 -9.46
N SER A 36 6.60 0.87 -8.60
CA SER A 36 7.49 -0.22 -9.01
C SER A 36 6.75 -1.36 -9.70
N ARG A 37 5.56 -1.75 -9.23
CA ARG A 37 4.73 -2.77 -9.90
C ARG A 37 4.19 -2.25 -11.23
N MET A 38 3.67 -1.04 -11.24
CA MET A 38 3.14 -0.42 -12.46
C MET A 38 4.21 -0.32 -13.54
N HIS A 39 5.44 0.05 -13.17
CA HIS A 39 6.60 0.07 -14.05
C HIS A 39 6.95 -1.33 -14.56
N LYS A 40 6.90 -2.37 -13.71
CA LYS A 40 7.11 -3.77 -14.16
C LYS A 40 6.07 -4.24 -15.19
N LEU A 41 4.82 -3.81 -15.05
CA LEU A 41 3.73 -4.20 -15.96
C LEU A 41 3.70 -3.35 -17.24
N LEU A 42 4.01 -2.06 -17.13
CA LEU A 42 3.86 -1.06 -18.17
C LEU A 42 5.01 -0.04 -18.13
N ALA A 43 6.24 -0.52 -18.36
CA ALA A 43 7.46 0.27 -18.21
C ALA A 43 7.50 1.54 -19.07
N SER A 44 6.87 1.52 -20.24
CA SER A 44 6.81 2.67 -21.15
C SER A 44 5.95 3.83 -20.64
N SER A 45 4.99 3.55 -19.75
CA SER A 45 3.98 4.52 -19.32
C SER A 45 4.14 4.96 -17.87
N PHE A 46 4.89 4.22 -17.06
CA PHE A 46 5.01 4.45 -15.62
C PHE A 46 6.47 4.47 -15.19
N SER A 47 6.86 5.44 -14.36
CA SER A 47 8.14 5.40 -13.62
C SER A 47 8.01 4.49 -12.40
N SER A 48 9.13 3.89 -11.96
CA SER A 48 9.22 3.11 -10.72
C SER A 48 9.35 3.98 -9.46
N GLY A 49 9.54 5.29 -9.61
CA GLY A 49 9.74 6.22 -8.50
C GLY A 49 8.45 6.72 -7.86
N CYS A 50 8.55 7.17 -6.60
CA CYS A 50 7.42 7.76 -5.88
C CYS A 50 7.05 9.13 -6.44
N ARG A 51 5.76 9.31 -6.77
CA ARG A 51 5.22 10.57 -7.31
C ARG A 51 5.18 11.70 -6.27
N PHE A 52 5.11 11.36 -4.98
CA PHE A 52 4.98 12.32 -3.90
C PHE A 52 6.34 12.88 -3.46
N CYS A 53 7.29 12.01 -3.10
CA CYS A 53 8.54 12.49 -2.57
C CYS A 53 9.53 12.92 -3.67
N GLN A 54 9.45 12.35 -4.88
CA GLN A 54 10.38 12.58 -6.02
C GLN A 54 11.88 12.46 -5.67
N ILE A 55 12.19 11.95 -4.47
CA ILE A 55 13.51 11.48 -4.07
C ILE A 55 13.80 10.22 -4.92
N PRO A 56 15.04 9.89 -5.29
CA PRO A 56 15.42 8.74 -6.13
C PRO A 56 15.17 7.35 -5.47
N ASN A 57 14.08 7.19 -4.74
CA ASN A 57 13.67 5.94 -4.13
C ASN A 57 12.58 5.30 -4.98
N VAL A 58 12.81 4.02 -5.32
CA VAL A 58 11.80 3.16 -5.91
C VAL A 58 10.61 3.07 -4.95
N GLU A 59 9.40 3.28 -5.47
CA GLU A 59 8.19 3.15 -4.68
C GLU A 59 7.74 1.68 -4.68
N ASP A 60 8.13 0.97 -3.62
CA ASP A 60 7.63 -0.36 -3.31
C ASP A 60 6.33 -0.30 -2.47
N GLU A 61 5.80 -1.47 -2.08
CA GLU A 61 4.56 -1.56 -1.31
C GLU A 61 4.64 -0.81 0.02
N MET A 62 5.78 -0.87 0.71
CA MET A 62 5.97 -0.21 2.00
C MET A 62 6.12 1.30 1.84
N HIS A 63 6.87 1.76 0.83
CA HIS A 63 6.96 3.17 0.48
C HIS A 63 5.59 3.75 0.14
N PHE A 64 4.80 3.02 -0.67
CA PHE A 64 3.47 3.45 -1.04
C PHE A 64 2.54 3.60 0.18
N ILE A 65 2.56 2.64 1.11
CA ILE A 65 1.58 2.59 2.21
C ILE A 65 2.01 3.46 3.39
N LEU A 66 3.26 3.31 3.86
CA LEU A 66 3.68 3.82 5.18
C LEU A 66 4.96 4.64 5.18
N LEU A 67 5.88 4.45 4.23
CA LEU A 67 7.23 5.01 4.35
C LEU A 67 7.47 6.27 3.53
N CYS A 68 6.52 6.73 2.70
CA CYS A 68 6.70 7.97 1.94
C CYS A 68 6.58 9.19 2.87
N PRO A 69 7.67 9.93 3.14
CA PRO A 69 7.66 11.01 4.15
C PRO A 69 6.79 12.19 3.73
N LYS A 70 6.75 12.49 2.42
CA LYS A 70 5.89 13.57 1.89
C LYS A 70 4.42 13.17 1.88
N LYS A 71 4.10 11.91 1.62
CA LYS A 71 2.72 11.39 1.69
C LYS A 71 2.19 11.47 3.12
N ILE A 72 2.94 10.99 4.10
CA ILE A 72 2.53 11.02 5.52
C ILE A 72 2.27 12.45 5.98
N ARG A 73 3.17 13.39 5.64
CA ARG A 73 3.01 14.82 5.97
C ARG A 73 1.78 15.44 5.31
N SER A 74 1.43 15.01 4.10
CA SER A 74 0.19 15.43 3.43
C SER A 74 -1.07 14.79 4.03
N VAL A 75 -0.94 13.62 4.66
CA VAL A 75 -2.07 12.86 5.25
C VAL A 75 -2.31 13.26 6.71
N SER A 76 -1.36 13.87 7.42
CA SER A 76 -1.58 14.37 8.79
C SER A 76 -2.59 15.52 8.90
N SER A 77 -3.08 16.08 7.78
CA SER A 77 -4.24 16.98 7.73
C SER A 77 -5.56 16.26 7.38
N SER A 78 -5.56 14.96 7.04
CA SER A 78 -6.74 14.17 6.66
C SER A 78 -6.47 12.67 6.73
N LEU A 79 -6.25 12.13 7.94
CA LEU A 79 -6.05 10.69 8.21
C LEU A 79 -7.21 9.79 7.73
N ALA A 80 -8.33 10.36 7.31
CA ALA A 80 -9.51 9.63 6.84
C ALA A 80 -9.39 9.11 5.39
N SER A 81 -8.60 9.73 4.51
CA SER A 81 -8.81 9.56 3.06
C SER A 81 -7.98 8.46 2.37
N PHE A 82 -7.06 7.79 3.07
CA PHE A 82 -6.24 6.71 2.47
C PHE A 82 -6.63 5.30 2.95
N LEU A 83 -7.66 5.21 3.80
CA LEU A 83 -8.39 3.98 4.14
C LEU A 83 -9.89 4.12 3.83
N TRP A 84 -10.28 5.06 2.97
CA TRP A 84 -11.66 5.26 2.50
C TRP A 84 -11.71 5.40 0.98
#